data_AF-R9PUK9-F1
#
_entry.id   AF-R9PUK9-F1
#
_cell.length_a   1.000
_cell.length_b   1.000
_cell.length_c   1.000
_cell.angle_alpha   90.00
_cell.angle_beta   90.00
_cell.angle_gamma   90.00
#
_symmetry.space_group_name_H-M   'P 1'
#
loop_
_entity.id
_entity.type
_entity.pdbx_description
1 polymer ?
#
loop_
_entity_poly.entity_id
_entity_poly.type
_entity_poly.pdbx_seq_one_letter_code
_entity_poly.pdbx_strand_id
1 'polypeptide(L)'
;YVIAQIFILTWHANEISEEGLAISDAIAASQWQKQSKEVQKLLIVMMMIAQKPIGLTAGPFFRMTNSAAMQTMKVAYSYTSLMSKNFPE
;
A
#
# COMPACT_ATOMS: atom_id res chain seq x y z
N TYR A 1 -2.14 18.55 -11.76
CA TYR A 1 -3.16 18.13 -10.79
C TYR A 1 -3.24 16.60 -10.67
N VAL A 2 -3.42 15.86 -11.77
CA VAL A 2 -3.55 14.38 -11.76
C VAL A 2 -2.36 13.66 -11.10
N ILE A 3 -1.11 14.08 -11.36
CA ILE A 3 0.09 13.47 -10.75
C ILE A 3 0.07 13.59 -9.22
N ALA A 4 -0.33 14.74 -8.69
CA ALA A 4 -0.41 14.97 -7.26
C ALA A 4 -1.49 14.07 -6.61
N GLN A 5 -2.63 13.89 -7.29
CA GLN A 5 -3.69 13.00 -6.82
C GLN A 5 -3.24 11.53 -6.80
N ILE A 6 -2.59 11.06 -7.87
CA ILE A 6 -2.05 9.69 -7.93
C ILE A 6 -1.06 9.48 -6.79
N PHE A 7 -0.14 10.43 -6.58
CA PHE A 7 0.88 10.34 -5.55
C PHE A 7 0.28 10.30 -4.14
N ILE A 8 -0.65 11.21 -3.83
CA ILE A 8 -1.33 11.24 -2.54
C ILE A 8 -2.07 9.92 -2.30
N LEU A 9 -2.81 9.40 -3.29
CA LEU A 9 -3.57 8.17 -3.12
C LEU A 9 -2.67 6.93 -2.94
N THR A 10 -1.61 6.78 -3.74
CA THR A 10 -0.71 5.63 -3.61
C THR A 10 0.11 5.68 -2.33
N TRP A 11 0.49 6.88 -1.88
CA TRP A 11 1.21 7.06 -0.62
C TRP A 11 0.37 6.59 0.57
N HIS A 12 -0.86 7.11 0.71
CA HIS A 12 -1.74 6.73 1.81
C HIS A 12 -2.12 5.25 1.75
N ALA A 13 -2.36 4.70 0.55
CA ALA A 13 -2.61 3.28 0.38
C ALA A 13 -1.44 2.40 0.85
N ASN A 14 -0.21 2.84 0.59
CA ASN A 14 1.00 2.15 1.02
C ASN A 14 1.15 2.23 2.54
N GLU A 15 1.04 3.41 3.12
CA GLU A 15 1.17 3.64 4.56
C GLU A 15 0.16 2.79 5.36
N ILE A 16 -1.11 2.80 4.95
CA ILE A 16 -2.16 2.00 5.60
C ILE A 16 -1.85 0.50 5.50
N SER A 17 -1.28 0.05 4.38
CA SER A 17 -0.89 -1.35 4.22
C SER A 17 0.25 -1.73 5.15
N GLU A 18 1.26 -0.85 5.29
CA GLU A 18 2.43 -1.06 6.14
C GLU A 18 2.05 -1.04 7.62
N GLU A 19 1.31 -0.03 8.06
CA GLU A 19 0.80 0.08 9.43
C GLU A 19 -0.12 -1.10 9.78
N GLY A 20 -0.95 -1.55 8.84
CA GLY A 20 -1.78 -2.73 9.02
C GLY A 20 -0.99 -4.01 9.33
N LEU A 21 0.18 -4.18 8.71
CA LEU A 21 1.09 -5.30 8.99
C LEU A 21 1.78 -5.13 10.34
N ALA A 22 2.19 -3.90 10.68
CA ALA A 22 2.86 -3.59 11.94
C ALA A 22 1.99 -3.90 13.18
N ILE A 23 0.66 -3.85 13.06
CA ILE A 23 -0.27 -4.27 14.13
C ILE A 23 -0.04 -5.72 14.53
N SER A 24 0.16 -6.63 13.57
CA SER A 24 0.39 -8.05 13.86
C SER A 24 1.67 -8.24 14.67
N ASP A 25 2.75 -7.55 14.26
CA ASP A 25 4.04 -7.59 14.92
C ASP A 25 3.97 -6.98 16.34
N ALA A 26 3.23 -5.89 16.51
CA ALA A 26 3.02 -5.25 17.81
C ALA A 26 2.25 -6.17 18.77
N ILE A 27 1.21 -6.86 18.30
CA ILE A 27 0.48 -7.83 19.13
C ILE A 27 1.39 -9.01 19.47
N ALA A 28 2.17 -9.52 18.51
CA ALA A 28 3.11 -10.62 18.74
C ALA A 28 4.20 -10.27 19.78
N ALA A 29 4.71 -9.03 19.76
CA ALA A 29 5.67 -8.51 20.73
C ALA A 29 5.04 -8.20 22.11
N SER A 30 3.72 -8.08 22.19
CA SER A 30 3.02 -7.80 23.45
C SER A 30 2.93 -9.04 24.35
N GLN A 31 2.65 -8.85 25.64
CA GLN A 31 2.38 -9.94 26.58
C GLN A 31 0.96 -10.52 26.42
N TRP A 32 0.51 -10.74 25.18
CA TRP A 32 -0.84 -11.19 24.84
C TRP A 32 -1.22 -12.50 25.55
N GLN A 33 -0.24 -13.37 25.81
CA GLN A 33 -0.42 -14.64 26.53
C GLN A 33 -0.85 -14.47 28.00
N LYS A 34 -0.60 -13.30 28.60
CA LYS A 34 -1.00 -13.00 29.99
C LYS A 34 -2.38 -12.34 30.08
N GLN A 35 -3.01 -12.04 28.95
CA GLN A 35 -4.35 -11.45 28.91
C GLN A 35 -5.44 -12.48 29.21
N SER A 36 -6.67 -12.03 29.46
CA SER A 36 -7.82 -12.91 29.65
C SER A 36 -8.07 -13.77 28.41
N LYS A 37 -8.75 -14.92 28.58
CA LYS A 37 -9.05 -15.83 27.46
C LYS A 37 -9.91 -15.19 26.37
N GLU A 38 -10.77 -14.24 26.73
CA GLU A 38 -11.57 -13.46 25.79
C GLU A 38 -10.69 -12.54 24.95
N VAL A 39 -9.79 -11.79 25.60
CA VAL A 39 -8.86 -10.88 24.92
C VAL A 39 -7.86 -11.65 24.05
N GLN A 40 -7.35 -12.80 24.51
CA GLN A 40 -6.48 -13.66 23.71
C GLN A 40 -7.13 -14.07 22.38
N LYS A 41 -8.40 -14.50 22.41
CA LYS A 41 -9.14 -14.87 21.19
C LYS A 41 -9.26 -13.68 20.24
N LEU A 42 -9.60 -12.50 20.77
CA LEU A 42 -9.71 -11.28 19.96
C LEU A 42 -8.38 -10.90 19.30
N LEU A 43 -7.28 -10.95 20.06
CA LEU A 43 -5.94 -10.62 19.57
C LEU A 43 -5.47 -11.61 18.48
N ILE A 44 -5.78 -12.90 18.61
CA ILE A 44 -5.48 -13.89 17.57
C ILE A 44 -6.24 -13.57 16.29
N VAL A 45 -7.54 -13.23 16.39
CA VAL A 45 -8.34 -12.82 15.22
C VAL A 45 -7.76 -11.55 14.58
N MET A 46 -7.38 -10.55 15.38
CA MET A 46 -6.73 -9.33 14.89
C MET A 46 -5.41 -9.63 14.19
N MET A 47 -4.54 -10.49 14.75
CA MET A 47 -3.30 -10.91 14.08
C MET A 47 -3.59 -11.56 12.72
N MET A 48 -4.57 -12.47 12.64
CA MET A 48 -4.93 -13.15 11.38
C MET A 48 -5.42 -12.17 10.32
N ILE A 49 -6.18 -11.14 10.70
CA ILE A 49 -6.66 -10.10 9.79
C ILE A 49 -5.50 -9.20 9.35
N ALA A 50 -4.67 -8.77 10.31
CA ALA A 50 -3.53 -7.87 10.09
C ALA A 50 -2.45 -8.49 9.18
N GLN A 51 -2.24 -9.81 9.24
CA GLN A 51 -1.30 -10.50 8.35
C GLN A 51 -1.73 -10.50 6.88
N LYS A 52 -3.01 -10.22 6.59
CA LYS A 52 -3.47 -10.08 5.22
C LYS A 52 -3.27 -8.61 4.81
N PRO A 53 -2.32 -8.30 3.93
CA PRO A 53 -1.99 -6.91 3.65
C PRO A 53 -3.20 -6.25 2.99
N ILE A 54 -3.78 -5.25 3.66
CA ILE A 54 -4.95 -4.48 3.20
C ILE A 54 -4.48 -3.56 2.08
N GLY A 55 -4.36 -4.10 0.87
CA GLY A 55 -3.97 -3.32 -0.30
C GLY A 55 -5.18 -2.68 -0.94
N LEU A 56 -5.18 -1.35 -1.07
CA LEU A 56 -6.05 -0.68 -2.03
C LEU A 56 -5.61 -1.09 -3.44
N THR A 57 -6.49 -1.76 -4.17
CA THR A 57 -6.29 -2.09 -5.58
C THR A 57 -6.99 -1.03 -6.43
N ALA A 58 -6.29 -0.49 -7.43
CA ALA A 58 -6.90 0.36 -8.45
C ALA A 58 -7.69 -0.55 -9.42
N GLY A 59 -8.85 -1.02 -8.96
CA GLY A 59 -9.67 -2.00 -9.68
C GLY A 59 -8.90 -3.32 -9.93
N PRO A 60 -9.13 -3.99 -11.08
CA PRO A 60 -8.43 -5.24 -11.43
C PRO A 60 -6.99 -5.02 -11.94
N PHE A 61 -6.53 -3.78 -12.02
CA PHE A 61 -5.31 -3.44 -12.75
C PHE A 61 -4.06 -3.62 -11.90
N PHE A 62 -3.92 -2.84 -10.82
CA PHE A 62 -2.69 -2.84 -10.03
C PHE A 62 -2.94 -2.53 -8.56
N ARG A 63 -2.10 -3.09 -7.69
CA ARG A 63 -2.07 -2.72 -6.27
C ARG A 63 -1.50 -1.30 -6.16
N MET A 64 -2.24 -0.41 -5.50
CA MET A 64 -1.83 0.98 -5.28
C MET A 64 -0.67 0.99 -4.29
N THR A 65 0.54 0.94 -4.83
CA THR A 65 1.80 1.01 -4.09
C THR A 65 2.59 2.21 -4.59
N ASN A 66 3.56 2.68 -3.81
CA ASN A 66 4.45 3.76 -4.25
C ASN A 66 5.21 3.41 -5.55
N SER A 67 5.50 2.12 -5.76
CA SER A 67 6.07 1.61 -7.02
C SER A 67 5.15 1.85 -8.22
N ALA A 68 3.84 1.67 -8.07
CA ALA A 68 2.87 1.87 -9.15
C ALA A 68 2.82 3.34 -9.60
N ALA A 69 2.84 4.31 -8.68
CA ALA A 69 2.90 5.73 -9.03
C ALA A 69 4.19 6.08 -9.80
N MET A 70 5.33 5.57 -9.35
CA MET A 70 6.61 5.75 -10.03
C MET A 70 6.58 5.16 -11.43
N GLN A 71 5.97 3.98 -11.60
CA GLN A 71 5.84 3.33 -12.90
C GLN A 71 4.94 4.12 -13.86
N THR A 72 3.80 4.64 -13.38
CA THR A 72 2.93 5.53 -14.17
C THR A 72 3.69 6.77 -14.64
N MET A 73 4.48 7.39 -13.76
CA MET A 73 5.28 8.58 -14.12
C MET A 73 6.36 8.26 -15.16
N LYS A 74 7.06 7.12 -15.01
CA LYS A 74 8.05 6.66 -15.99
C LYS A 74 7.43 6.43 -17.37
N VAL A 75 6.27 5.78 -17.43
CA VAL A 75 5.56 5.54 -18.70
C VAL A 75 5.14 6.86 -19.36
N ALA A 76 4.61 7.80 -18.58
CA ALA A 76 4.26 9.12 -19.09
C ALA A 76 5.47 9.86 -19.67
N TYR A 77 6.61 9.86 -18.97
CA TYR A 77 7.84 10.51 -19.45
C TYR A 77 8.43 9.81 -20.68
N SER A 78 8.44 8.48 -20.71
CA SER A 78 8.89 7.73 -21.89
C SER A 78 8.05 8.07 -23.11
N TYR A 79 6.73 8.19 -22.95
CA TYR A 79 5.83 8.56 -24.04
C TYR A 79 6.12 9.97 -24.56
N THR A 80 6.27 10.95 -23.67
CA THR A 80 6.55 12.34 -24.07
C THR A 80 7.92 12.48 -24.73
N SER A 81 8.94 11.78 -24.22
CA SER A 81 10.29 11.75 -24.79
C SER A 81 10.32 11.12 -26.19
N LEU A 82 9.58 10.03 -26.40
CA LEU A 82 9.46 9.43 -27.72
C LEU A 82 8.73 10.35 -28.69
N MET A 83 7.68 11.04 -28.24
CA MET A 83 6.91 11.93 -29.10
C MET A 83 7.71 13.18 -29.49
N SER A 84 8.40 13.81 -28.54
CA SER A 84 9.24 14.98 -28.82
C SER A 84 10.44 14.65 -29.72
N LYS A 85 10.96 13.42 -29.64
CA LYS A 85 12.07 12.96 -30.49
C LYS A 85 11.63 12.64 -31.93
N ASN A 86 10.40 12.17 -32.13
CA ASN A 86 9.90 11.78 -33.46
C ASN A 86 9.26 12.94 -34.24
N PHE A 87 8.92 14.03 -33.59
CA PHE A 87 8.44 15.26 -34.23
C PHE A 87 9.34 16.44 -33.82
N PRO A 88 10.56 16.54 -34.40
CA PRO A 88 11.34 17.77 -34.27
C PRO A 88 10.60 18.90 -34.99
N GLU A 89 10.43 20.05 -34.33
CA GLU A 89 10.00 21.28 -35.01
C GLU A 89 10.97 21.70 -36.10
#